data_AF-A0A2M6WT63-F1
#
_entry.id   AF-A0A2M6WT63-F1
#
_cell.length_a   1.000
_cell.length_b   1.000
_cell.length_c   1.000
_cell.angle_alpha   90.00
_cell.angle_beta   90.00
_cell.angle_gamma   90.00
#
_symmetry.space_group_name_H-M   'P 1'
#
loop_
_entity.id
_entity.type
_entity.pdbx_description
1 polymer ?
#
loop_
_entity_poly.entity_id
_entity_poly.type
_entity_poly.pdbx_seq_one_letter_code
_entity_poly.pdbx_strand_id
1 'polypeptide(L)'
;MVQKFYYVVNGTKPQLSTDYGSSWRSLTSSANSCSSGLRLYISDDGLILASSAGFISRDGGTTWSKASVTRINSMSRDGSVVIGSDFNGNVYIITYDGSTAAKQLIFTNPELVYTANSNLVNCAVISGDGSKLLIAAPGGYVYTATPN
;
A
#
# COMPACT_ATOMS: atom_id res chain seq x y z
N MET A 1 19.88 8.84 -15.38
CA MET A 1 18.77 8.12 -14.72
C MET A 1 17.47 8.74 -15.24
N VAL A 2 16.54 7.96 -15.79
CA VAL A 2 15.27 8.52 -16.34
C VAL A 2 14.27 8.65 -15.22
N GLN A 3 13.73 9.85 -15.01
CA GLN A 3 12.74 10.09 -13.97
C GLN A 3 11.39 9.48 -14.38
N LYS A 4 10.73 8.79 -13.45
CA LYS A 4 9.45 8.13 -13.66
C LYS A 4 8.36 8.82 -12.86
N PHE A 5 7.20 9.03 -13.48
CA PHE A 5 6.00 9.54 -12.85
C PHE A 5 4.89 8.52 -12.98
N TYR A 6 4.10 8.36 -11.92
CA TYR A 6 2.97 7.44 -11.90
C TYR A 6 1.73 8.20 -11.45
N TYR A 7 0.61 7.95 -12.11
CA TYR A 7 -0.70 8.39 -11.62
C TYR A 7 -1.74 7.30 -11.84
N VAL A 8 -2.87 7.46 -11.17
CA VAL A 8 -4.03 6.61 -11.37
C VAL A 8 -5.30 7.45 -11.32
N VAL A 9 -6.22 7.17 -12.23
CA VAL A 9 -7.55 7.77 -12.27
C VAL A 9 -8.56 6.70 -11.87
N ASN A 10 -9.63 7.13 -11.20
CA ASN A 10 -10.70 6.24 -10.80
C ASN A 10 -11.27 5.50 -12.02
N GLY A 11 -11.33 4.17 -11.94
CA GLY A 11 -11.82 3.32 -13.03
C GLY A 11 -10.82 3.07 -14.15
N THR A 12 -9.56 3.51 -14.03
CA THR A 12 -8.52 3.26 -15.05
C THR A 12 -7.36 2.45 -14.50
N LYS A 13 -6.53 1.94 -15.42
CA LYS A 13 -5.22 1.37 -15.08
C LYS A 13 -4.28 2.46 -14.56
N PRO A 14 -3.33 2.13 -13.67
CA PRO A 14 -2.17 2.95 -13.39
C PRO A 14 -1.44 3.33 -14.69
N GLN A 15 -0.92 4.55 -14.73
CA GLN A 15 -0.24 5.11 -15.90
C GLN A 15 1.19 5.48 -15.52
N LEU A 16 2.12 5.35 -16.46
CA LEU A 16 3.53 5.70 -16.32
C LEU A 16 3.92 6.74 -17.37
N SER A 17 4.66 7.75 -16.94
CA SER A 17 5.41 8.67 -17.79
C SER A 17 6.90 8.58 -17.48
N THR A 18 7.71 8.69 -18.52
CA THR A 18 9.18 8.77 -18.44
C THR A 18 9.72 10.09 -19.01
N ASP A 19 8.84 11.04 -19.27
CA ASP A 19 9.10 12.30 -19.98
C ASP A 19 8.43 13.48 -19.26
N TYR A 20 8.47 13.46 -17.93
CA TYR A 20 7.95 14.53 -17.06
C TYR A 20 6.45 14.80 -17.24
N GLY A 21 5.68 13.77 -17.57
CA GLY A 21 4.24 13.84 -17.76
C GLY A 21 3.80 14.33 -19.14
N SER A 22 4.72 14.43 -20.10
CA SER A 22 4.39 14.85 -21.47
C SER A 22 3.61 13.75 -22.22
N SER A 23 3.92 12.49 -21.96
CA SER A 23 3.18 11.34 -22.48
C SER A 23 3.01 10.26 -21.42
N TRP A 24 1.95 9.46 -21.58
CA TRP A 24 1.52 8.47 -20.61
C TRP A 24 1.18 7.16 -21.30
N ARG A 25 1.60 6.05 -20.69
CA ARG A 25 1.20 4.70 -21.12
C ARG A 25 0.61 3.92 -19.95
N SER A 26 -0.36 3.07 -20.27
CA SER A 26 -1.02 2.23 -19.28
C SER A 26 -0.10 1.09 -18.84
N LEU A 27 -0.07 0.84 -17.53
CA LEU A 27 0.60 -0.31 -16.96
C LEU A 27 -0.31 -1.54 -17.04
N THR A 28 0.28 -2.72 -17.20
CA THR A 28 -0.38 -4.01 -17.20
C THR A 28 -0.74 -4.41 -15.77
N SER A 29 -1.68 -3.71 -15.16
CA SER A 29 -2.19 -4.11 -13.85
C SER A 29 -3.28 -5.18 -13.98
N SER A 30 -3.25 -6.18 -13.10
CA SER A 30 -4.43 -6.96 -12.71
C SER A 30 -5.29 -6.20 -11.69
N ALA A 31 -4.81 -5.06 -11.16
CA ALA A 31 -5.50 -4.15 -10.24
C ALA A 31 -6.69 -3.39 -10.86
N ASN A 32 -7.24 -3.87 -12.00
CA ASN A 32 -8.27 -3.23 -12.82
C ASN A 32 -9.65 -3.11 -12.15
N SER A 33 -9.78 -3.47 -10.88
CA SER A 33 -11.07 -3.64 -10.21
C SER A 33 -11.29 -2.72 -9.01
N CYS A 34 -10.37 -1.82 -8.66
CA CYS A 34 -10.62 -0.94 -7.53
C CYS A 34 -11.41 0.31 -7.92
N SER A 35 -12.70 0.28 -7.55
CA SER A 35 -13.57 1.44 -7.43
C SER A 35 -12.98 2.49 -6.48
N SER A 36 -13.16 3.77 -6.83
CA SER A 36 -12.98 4.99 -6.04
C SER A 36 -11.83 5.03 -5.01
N GLY A 37 -10.86 5.91 -5.25
CA GLY A 37 -9.82 6.25 -4.26
C GLY A 37 -8.58 5.36 -4.29
N LEU A 38 -8.25 4.79 -5.45
CA LEU A 38 -7.01 4.06 -5.67
C LEU A 38 -5.80 4.99 -5.44
N ARG A 39 -4.92 4.61 -4.51
CA ARG A 39 -3.63 5.27 -4.27
C ARG A 39 -2.51 4.36 -4.74
N LEU A 40 -1.43 4.97 -5.23
CA LEU A 40 -0.19 4.29 -5.55
C LEU A 40 0.90 4.73 -4.57
N TYR A 41 1.73 3.79 -4.18
CA TYR A 41 2.95 4.01 -3.41
C TYR A 41 4.13 3.52 -4.25
N ILE A 42 5.28 4.16 -4.09
CA ILE A 42 6.46 3.90 -4.90
C ILE A 42 7.72 3.93 -4.03
N SER A 43 8.64 3.00 -4.28
CA SER A 43 9.98 3.01 -3.68
C SER A 43 10.88 4.06 -4.33
N ASP A 44 11.95 4.47 -3.64
CA ASP A 44 12.89 5.50 -4.14
C ASP A 44 13.54 5.11 -5.49
N ASP A 45 13.74 3.82 -5.75
CA ASP A 45 14.27 3.31 -7.03
C ASP A 45 13.20 3.21 -8.14
N GLY A 46 11.93 3.41 -7.80
CA GLY A 46 10.78 3.32 -8.70
C GLY A 46 10.51 1.93 -9.28
N LEU A 47 11.06 0.87 -8.67
CA LEU A 47 10.84 -0.52 -9.07
C LEU A 47 9.69 -1.18 -8.31
N ILE A 48 9.46 -0.80 -7.06
CA ILE A 48 8.37 -1.33 -6.25
C ILE A 48 7.21 -0.35 -6.31
N LEU A 49 6.07 -0.86 -6.76
CA LEU A 49 4.81 -0.15 -6.74
C LEU A 49 3.82 -0.92 -5.89
N ALA A 50 3.11 -0.22 -5.02
CA ALA A 50 2.01 -0.79 -4.27
C ALA A 50 0.73 -0.02 -4.59
N SER A 51 -0.40 -0.72 -4.59
CA SER A 51 -1.71 -0.12 -4.77
C SER A 51 -2.52 -0.28 -3.49
N SER A 52 -3.32 0.73 -3.14
CA SER A 52 -4.23 0.63 -2.00
C SER A 52 -5.27 -0.49 -2.13
N ALA A 53 -5.38 -1.09 -3.32
CA ALA A 53 -6.17 -2.27 -3.67
C ALA A 53 -5.58 -3.60 -3.17
N GLY A 54 -4.39 -3.59 -2.54
CA GLY A 54 -3.74 -4.83 -2.08
C GLY A 54 -2.96 -5.56 -3.17
N PHE A 55 -2.43 -4.84 -4.17
CA PHE A 55 -1.51 -5.41 -5.17
C PHE A 55 -0.15 -4.73 -5.12
N ILE A 56 0.90 -5.52 -5.37
CA ILE A 56 2.29 -5.07 -5.39
C ILE A 56 2.94 -5.51 -6.71
N SER A 57 3.74 -4.63 -7.27
CA SER A 57 4.67 -4.90 -8.36
C SER A 57 6.09 -4.69 -7.87
N ARG A 58 7.03 -5.51 -8.34
CA ARG A 58 8.47 -5.42 -8.02
C ARG A 58 9.33 -5.16 -9.26
N ASP A 59 8.70 -4.83 -10.38
CA ASP A 59 9.33 -4.69 -11.70
C ASP A 59 8.87 -3.41 -12.42
N GLY A 60 8.56 -2.37 -11.65
CA GLY A 60 8.13 -1.07 -12.16
C GLY A 60 6.73 -1.09 -12.78
N GLY A 61 5.85 -1.97 -12.32
CA GLY A 61 4.46 -2.06 -12.74
C GLY A 61 4.21 -2.94 -13.96
N THR A 62 5.19 -3.75 -14.36
CA THR A 62 5.07 -4.67 -15.50
C THR A 62 4.21 -5.88 -15.11
N THR A 63 4.47 -6.46 -13.93
CA THR A 63 3.66 -7.53 -13.34
C THR A 63 3.21 -7.15 -11.94
N TRP A 64 2.03 -7.67 -11.55
CA TRP A 64 1.39 -7.38 -10.26
C TRP A 64 0.93 -8.67 -9.59
N SER A 65 1.25 -8.82 -8.31
CA SER A 65 0.79 -9.91 -7.46
C SER A 65 -0.08 -9.39 -6.33
N LYS A 66 -0.99 -10.24 -5.86
CA LYS A 66 -1.86 -9.91 -4.72
C LYS A 66 -1.05 -9.98 -3.43
N ALA A 67 -1.14 -8.95 -2.60
CA ALA A 67 -0.57 -8.94 -1.26
C ALA A 67 -1.39 -9.83 -0.32
N SER A 68 -0.81 -10.18 0.83
CA SER A 68 -1.47 -10.97 1.90
C SER A 68 -2.47 -10.14 2.73
N VAL A 69 -2.81 -8.93 2.27
CA VAL A 69 -3.74 -7.97 2.87
C VAL A 69 -4.74 -7.50 1.83
N THR A 70 -5.87 -6.99 2.29
CA THR A 70 -6.92 -6.46 1.42
C THR A 70 -6.57 -5.07 0.90
N ARG A 71 -6.00 -4.22 1.76
CA ARG A 71 -5.61 -2.85 1.40
C ARG A 71 -4.19 -2.54 1.84
N ILE A 72 -3.53 -1.68 1.06
CA ILE A 72 -2.23 -1.11 1.41
C ILE A 72 -2.42 0.34 1.82
N ASN A 73 -1.92 0.68 3.02
CA ASN A 73 -2.07 1.98 3.67
C ASN A 73 -0.80 2.82 3.54
N SER A 74 0.37 2.19 3.57
CA SER A 74 1.66 2.87 3.40
C SER A 74 2.76 1.86 3.05
N MET A 75 3.89 2.37 2.55
CA MET A 75 5.08 1.59 2.21
C MET A 75 6.34 2.35 2.64
N SER A 76 7.38 1.63 3.07
CA SER A 76 8.70 2.18 3.31
C SER A 76 9.36 2.65 2.01
N ARG A 77 10.40 3.48 2.15
CA ARG A 77 11.11 4.09 1.02
C ARG A 77 11.75 3.06 0.08
N ASP A 78 12.26 1.98 0.64
CA ASP A 78 12.88 0.87 -0.09
C ASP A 78 11.87 -0.22 -0.51
N GLY A 79 10.59 -0.06 -0.15
CA GLY A 79 9.55 -1.05 -0.42
C GLY A 79 9.71 -2.39 0.31
N SER A 80 10.62 -2.50 1.28
CA SER A 80 10.82 -3.72 2.07
C SER A 80 9.73 -3.90 3.12
N VAL A 81 9.10 -2.82 3.59
CA VAL A 81 8.01 -2.87 4.56
C VAL A 81 6.74 -2.24 4.01
N VAL A 82 5.63 -2.94 4.13
CA VAL A 82 4.30 -2.48 3.76
C VAL A 82 3.37 -2.56 4.97
N ILE A 83 2.55 -1.52 5.14
CA ILE A 83 1.48 -1.50 6.13
C ILE A 83 0.16 -1.71 5.41
N GLY A 84 -0.58 -2.71 5.83
CA GLY A 84 -1.84 -3.07 5.19
C GLY A 84 -2.92 -3.46 6.18
N SER A 85 -4.14 -3.57 5.70
CA SER A 85 -5.30 -3.94 6.51
C SER A 85 -6.21 -4.96 5.81
N ASP A 86 -6.95 -5.70 6.60
CA ASP A 86 -8.02 -6.59 6.12
C ASP A 86 -9.40 -5.90 6.21
N PHE A 87 -10.47 -6.61 5.84
CA PHE A 87 -11.84 -6.09 5.92
C PHE A 87 -12.40 -6.00 7.35
N ASN A 88 -11.73 -6.61 8.32
CA ASN A 88 -12.12 -6.60 9.73
C ASN A 88 -11.47 -5.44 10.50
N GLY A 89 -10.70 -4.58 9.81
CA GLY A 89 -9.99 -3.46 10.43
C GLY A 89 -8.69 -3.85 11.12
N ASN A 90 -8.22 -5.09 10.96
CA ASN A 90 -6.92 -5.50 11.47
C ASN A 90 -5.80 -4.84 10.65
N VAL A 91 -4.74 -4.39 11.31
CA VAL A 91 -3.55 -3.82 10.66
C VAL A 91 -2.38 -4.76 10.81
N TYR A 92 -1.66 -4.91 9.71
CA TYR A 92 -0.51 -5.79 9.59
C TYR A 92 0.71 -5.02 9.10
N ILE A 93 1.87 -5.45 9.59
CA ILE A 93 3.17 -5.19 8.98
C ILE A 93 3.45 -6.36 8.05
N ILE A 94 3.93 -6.05 6.85
CA ILE A 94 4.40 -7.03 5.89
C ILE A 94 5.84 -6.68 5.54
N THR A 95 6.76 -7.55 5.89
CA THR A 95 8.20 -7.38 5.62
C THR A 95 8.60 -8.31 4.49
N TYR A 96 9.37 -7.81 3.53
CA TYR A 96 9.84 -8.54 2.37
C TYR A 96 11.36 -8.65 2.39
N ASP A 97 11.87 -9.88 2.31
CA ASP A 97 13.31 -10.19 2.29
C ASP A 97 13.90 -10.28 0.87
N GLY A 98 13.13 -9.83 -0.14
CA GLY A 98 13.47 -9.95 -1.55
C GLY A 98 12.85 -11.15 -2.27
N SER A 99 12.38 -12.17 -1.55
CA SER A 99 11.75 -13.36 -2.16
C SER A 99 10.46 -13.79 -1.47
N THR A 100 10.35 -13.58 -0.17
CA THR A 100 9.21 -13.96 0.66
C THR A 100 8.62 -12.75 1.38
N ALA A 101 7.45 -12.96 1.99
CA ALA A 101 6.74 -11.95 2.76
C ALA A 101 6.41 -12.52 4.15
N ALA A 102 6.89 -11.88 5.20
CA ALA A 102 6.47 -12.14 6.57
C ALA A 102 5.33 -11.18 6.92
N LYS A 103 4.22 -11.72 7.44
CA LYS A 103 3.04 -10.92 7.85
C LYS A 103 2.87 -10.99 9.36
N GLN A 104 2.82 -9.83 10.02
CA GLN A 104 2.63 -9.72 11.46
C GLN A 104 1.39 -8.87 11.78
N LEU A 105 0.49 -9.37 12.62
CA LEU A 105 -0.61 -8.59 13.19
C LEU A 105 -0.05 -7.64 14.24
N ILE A 106 -0.40 -6.36 14.13
CA ILE A 106 0.08 -5.32 15.06
C ILE A 106 -1.04 -4.51 15.70
N PHE A 107 -2.23 -4.54 15.11
CA PHE A 107 -3.38 -3.89 15.70
C PHE A 107 -4.67 -4.61 15.30
N THR A 108 -5.48 -4.90 16.31
CA THR A 108 -6.88 -5.26 16.20
C THR A 108 -7.64 -4.20 17.00
N ASN A 109 -8.74 -3.68 16.47
CA ASN A 109 -9.61 -2.84 17.28
C ASN A 109 -10.56 -3.76 18.09
N PRO A 110 -10.42 -3.85 19.43
CA PRO A 110 -11.29 -4.71 20.24
C PRO A 110 -12.70 -4.15 20.41
N GLU A 111 -12.94 -2.85 20.15
CA GLU A 111 -14.20 -2.18 20.46
C GLU A 111 -15.19 -2.13 19.29
N LEU A 112 -14.82 -2.65 18.12
CA LEU A 112 -15.67 -2.60 16.92
C LEU A 112 -16.09 -4.01 16.51
N VAL A 113 -17.29 -4.41 16.90
CA VAL A 113 -18.07 -5.47 16.24
C VAL A 113 -18.50 -4.91 14.89
N TYR A 114 -17.68 -5.09 13.86
CA TYR A 114 -17.96 -4.55 12.54
C TYR A 114 -19.16 -5.28 11.90
N THR A 115 -20.29 -4.59 11.78
CA THR A 115 -21.22 -4.84 10.68
C THR A 115 -20.48 -4.56 9.38
N ALA A 116 -20.39 -5.55 8.49
CA ALA A 116 -19.70 -5.45 7.21
C ALA A 116 -19.91 -4.06 6.57
N ASN A 117 -18.81 -3.36 6.27
CA ASN A 117 -18.71 -2.11 5.51
C ASN A 117 -18.39 -0.79 6.26
N SER A 118 -18.14 -0.75 7.58
CA SER A 118 -17.64 0.49 8.21
C SER A 118 -16.11 0.59 8.16
N ASN A 119 -15.63 1.79 7.88
CA ASN A 119 -14.29 2.08 7.39
C ASN A 119 -13.16 1.75 8.39
N LEU A 120 -12.38 0.77 7.96
CA LEU A 120 -10.97 0.48 8.22
C LEU A 120 -10.15 1.68 8.71
N VAL A 121 -9.19 1.42 9.61
CA VAL A 121 -8.10 2.32 10.04
C VAL A 121 -7.92 3.51 9.11
N ASN A 122 -8.28 4.71 9.60
CA ASN A 122 -8.35 5.92 8.79
C ASN A 122 -7.01 6.27 8.13
N CYS A 123 -5.91 5.97 8.82
CA CYS A 123 -4.57 6.18 8.33
C CYS A 123 -3.57 5.30 9.10
N ALA A 124 -2.66 4.66 8.39
CA ALA A 124 -1.47 4.05 8.98
C ALA A 124 -0.27 4.46 8.13
N VAL A 125 0.76 5.01 8.76
CA VAL A 125 1.94 5.58 8.10
C VAL A 125 3.22 5.07 8.72
N ILE A 126 4.17 4.69 7.88
CA ILE A 126 5.49 4.21 8.28
C ILE A 126 6.56 5.26 7.94
N SER A 127 7.58 5.37 8.78
CA SER A 127 8.76 6.19 8.48
C SER A 127 9.51 5.66 7.26
N GLY A 128 10.27 6.54 6.60
CA GLY A 128 10.99 6.18 5.37
C GLY A 128 11.99 5.03 5.55
N ASP A 129 12.62 4.95 6.73
CA ASP A 129 13.53 3.88 7.12
C ASP A 129 12.81 2.61 7.60
N GLY A 130 11.48 2.60 7.63
CA GLY A 130 10.70 1.46 8.08
C GLY A 130 10.72 1.23 9.60
N SER A 131 11.35 2.07 10.42
CA SER A 131 11.57 1.78 11.85
C SER A 131 10.44 2.20 12.78
N LYS A 132 9.56 3.11 12.34
CA LYS A 132 8.49 3.70 13.15
C LYS A 132 7.17 3.66 12.40
N LEU A 133 6.11 3.35 13.13
CA LEU A 133 4.74 3.32 12.61
C LEU A 133 3.81 4.17 13.48
N LEU A 134 2.90 4.91 12.83
CA LEU A 134 1.73 5.52 13.45
C LEU A 134 0.44 4.93 12.86
N ILE A 135 -0.53 4.66 13.72
CA ILE A 135 -1.86 4.16 13.35
C ILE A 135 -2.91 5.07 13.97
N ALA A 136 -3.76 5.67 13.14
CA ALA A 136 -4.94 6.41 13.59
C ALA A 136 -6.17 5.49 13.51
N ALA A 137 -6.72 5.14 14.66
CA ALA A 137 -7.90 4.29 14.77
C ALA A 137 -9.17 5.12 14.96
N PRO A 138 -10.36 4.57 14.61
CA PRO A 138 -11.64 5.16 15.01
C PRO A 138 -11.69 5.40 16.53
N GLY A 139 -12.36 6.48 16.94
CA GLY A 139 -12.45 6.88 18.37
C GLY A 139 -11.39 7.89 18.82
N GLY A 140 -10.50 8.34 17.92
CA GLY A 140 -9.53 9.40 18.21
C GLY A 140 -8.19 8.92 18.78
N TYR A 141 -7.97 7.60 18.81
CA TYR A 141 -6.73 7.01 19.31
C TYR A 141 -5.62 6.99 18.26
N VAL A 142 -4.39 7.28 18.69
CA VAL A 142 -3.17 7.15 17.89
C VAL A 142 -2.25 6.14 18.56
N TYR A 143 -1.87 5.10 17.83
CA TYR A 143 -0.96 4.05 18.31
C TYR A 143 0.40 4.19 17.64
N THR A 144 1.46 3.91 18.39
CA THR A 144 2.83 3.82 17.87
C THR A 144 3.31 2.38 17.96
N ALA A 145 3.95 1.87 16.92
CA ALA A 145 4.62 0.56 16.95
C ALA A 145 5.97 0.61 16.25
N THR A 146 6.84 -0.33 16.59
CA THR A 146 8.10 -0.60 15.89
C THR A 146 7.97 -1.91 15.14
N PRO A 147 8.19 -1.92 13.82
CA PRO A 147 8.38 -3.16 13.07
C PRO A 147 9.61 -3.89 13.65
N ASN A 148 9.43 -5.16 14.03
CA ASN A 148 10.52 -6.01 14.51
C ASN A 148 11.20 -6.75 13.35
#